data_AF-A0A2W4R333-F1
#
_entry.id   AF-A0A2W4R333-F1
#
_cell.length_a   1.000
_cell.length_b   1.000
_cell.length_c   1.000
_cell.angle_alpha   90.00
_cell.angle_beta   90.00
_cell.angle_gamma   90.00
#
_symmetry.space_group_name_H-M   'P 1'
#
loop_
_entity.id
_entity.type
_entity.pdbx_description
1 polymer ?
#
loop_
_entity_poly.entity_id
_entity_poly.type
_entity_poly.pdbx_seq_one_letter_code
_entity_poly.pdbx_strand_id
1 'polypeptide(L)'
;MEHPKLYKGIEYVQLKELPEDQQQKITQSLSRELFIKILIDGQLHQDCILYKDYKQWFENVYSAPATREQPAPEPSPATVTSLNVSIAKS
;
A
#
# COMPACT_ATOMS: atom_id res chain seq x y z
N MET A 1 -12.06 -12.65 5.85
CA MET A 1 -12.29 -11.20 5.93
C MET A 1 -12.13 -10.81 7.38
N GLU A 2 -11.22 -9.89 7.65
CA GLU A 2 -10.97 -9.43 9.01
C GLU A 2 -12.00 -8.37 9.37
N HIS A 3 -12.63 -8.51 10.54
CA HIS A 3 -13.68 -7.60 10.97
C HIS A 3 -13.06 -6.41 11.72
N PRO A 4 -13.42 -5.16 11.37
CA PRO A 4 -12.99 -4.01 12.15
C PRO A 4 -13.57 -4.08 13.55
N LYS A 5 -12.79 -3.60 14.52
CA LYS A 5 -13.27 -3.34 15.88
C LYS A 5 -13.88 -1.95 15.95
N LEU A 6 -15.00 -1.83 16.66
CA LEU A 6 -15.67 -0.56 16.88
C LEU A 6 -15.49 -0.14 18.34
N TYR A 7 -14.84 0.99 18.56
CA TYR A 7 -14.65 1.55 19.90
C TYR A 7 -15.03 3.03 19.90
N LYS A 8 -16.05 3.40 20.69
CA LYS A 8 -16.58 4.77 20.78
C LYS A 8 -16.90 5.42 19.41
N GLY A 9 -17.40 4.62 18.47
CA GLY A 9 -17.73 5.07 17.10
C GLY A 9 -16.53 5.13 16.14
N ILE A 10 -15.35 4.68 16.57
CA ILE A 10 -14.16 4.59 15.73
C ILE A 10 -13.99 3.14 15.29
N GLU A 11 -13.99 2.91 13.98
CA GLU A 11 -13.66 1.63 13.38
C GLU A 11 -12.14 1.53 13.18
N TYR A 12 -11.52 0.51 13.75
CA TYR A 12 -10.08 0.30 13.68
C TYR A 12 -9.72 -1.19 13.59
N VAL A 13 -8.50 -1.45 13.17
CA VAL A 13 -7.86 -2.77 13.19
C VAL A 13 -6.56 -2.66 13.99
N GLN A 14 -6.24 -3.68 14.78
CA GLN A 14 -4.95 -3.73 15.46
C GLN A 14 -3.97 -4.52 14.61
N LEU A 15 -2.78 -3.96 14.38
CA LEU A 15 -1.73 -4.60 13.60
C LEU A 15 -1.45 -6.01 14.13
N LYS A 16 -1.32 -6.17 15.45
CA LYS A 16 -1.02 -7.45 16.11
C LYS A 16 -2.08 -8.54 15.92
N GLU A 17 -3.29 -8.17 15.52
CA GLU A 17 -4.39 -9.11 15.29
C GLU A 17 -4.51 -9.54 13.83
N LEU A 18 -3.80 -8.85 12.93
CA LEU A 18 -3.75 -9.20 11.51
C LEU A 18 -2.83 -10.42 11.27
N PRO A 19 -2.97 -11.14 10.15
CA PRO A 19 -2.04 -12.17 9.73
C PRO A 19 -0.61 -11.64 9.61
N GLU A 20 0.38 -12.48 9.91
CA GLU A 20 1.79 -12.10 9.92
C GLU A 20 2.25 -11.49 8.57
N ASP A 21 1.77 -12.02 7.45
CA ASP A 21 2.04 -11.49 6.11
C ASP A 21 1.54 -10.03 5.94
N GLN A 22 0.35 -9.72 6.43
CA GLN A 22 -0.17 -8.35 6.43
C GLN A 22 0.59 -7.46 7.40
N GLN A 23 0.93 -7.97 8.59
CA GLN A 23 1.72 -7.22 9.57
C GLN A 23 3.05 -6.75 8.98
N GLN A 24 3.77 -7.64 8.30
CA GLN A 24 5.03 -7.31 7.67
C GLN A 24 4.86 -6.29 6.55
N LYS A 25 3.84 -6.45 5.69
CA LYS A 25 3.62 -5.50 4.58
C LYS A 25 3.18 -4.13 5.08
N ILE A 26 2.27 -4.05 6.05
CA ILE A 26 1.85 -2.78 6.65
C ILE A 26 3.05 -2.08 7.27
N THR A 27 3.88 -2.79 8.04
CA THR A 27 5.07 -2.20 8.67
C THR A 27 6.07 -1.64 7.64
N GLN A 28 6.11 -2.21 6.44
CA GLN A 28 7.01 -1.78 5.35
C GLN A 28 6.44 -0.67 4.47
N SER A 29 5.12 -0.62 4.31
CA SER A 29 4.47 0.26 3.31
C SER A 29 3.64 1.39 3.93
N LEU A 30 3.19 1.23 5.17
CA LEU A 30 2.27 2.15 5.84
C LEU A 30 3.05 3.03 6.83
N SER A 31 2.92 4.34 6.70
CA SER A 31 3.63 5.30 7.55
C SER A 31 3.18 5.19 9.00
N ARG A 32 4.13 5.37 9.94
CA ARG A 32 3.86 5.38 11.38
C ARG A 32 2.83 6.44 11.82
N GLU A 33 2.59 7.44 11.00
CA GLU A 33 1.66 8.54 11.22
C GLU A 33 0.18 8.11 11.13
N LEU A 34 -0.10 7.03 10.39
CA LEU A 34 -1.44 6.46 10.26
C LEU A 34 -1.80 5.55 11.43
N PHE A 35 -0.83 5.23 12.29
CA PHE A 35 -1.07 4.48 13.51
C PHE A 35 -1.61 5.43 14.58
N ILE A 36 -2.82 5.12 15.05
CA ILE A 36 -3.49 5.87 16.10
C ILE A 36 -3.34 5.17 17.45
N LYS A 37 -3.39 5.97 18.51
CA LYS A 37 -3.36 5.48 19.89
C LYS A 37 -4.78 5.48 20.43
N ILE A 38 -5.25 4.31 20.86
CA ILE A 38 -6.59 4.15 21.45
C ILE A 38 -6.45 3.59 22.86
N LEU A 39 -7.09 4.23 23.83
CA LEU A 39 -7.18 3.75 25.21
C LEU A 39 -8.44 2.87 25.35
N ILE A 40 -8.24 1.55 25.34
CA ILE A 40 -9.30 0.53 25.41
C ILE A 40 -9.17 -0.16 26.76
N ASP A 41 -10.22 -0.17 27.57
CA ASP A 41 -10.25 -0.80 28.90
C ASP A 41 -9.07 -0.38 29.82
N GLY A 42 -8.61 0.86 29.69
CA GLY A 42 -7.46 1.39 30.45
C GLY A 42 -6.08 1.00 29.90
N GLN A 43 -6.02 0.23 28.81
CA GLN A 43 -4.79 -0.13 28.11
C GLN A 43 -4.61 0.75 26.87
N LEU A 44 -3.41 1.34 26.72
CA LEU A 44 -3.08 2.18 25.57
C LEU A 44 -2.53 1.31 24.43
N HIS A 45 -3.30 1.14 23.37
CA HIS A 45 -2.89 0.46 22.15
C HIS A 45 -2.38 1.48 21.13
N GLN A 46 -1.11 1.39 20.73
CA GLN A 46 -0.48 2.32 19.77
C GLN A 46 -0.36 1.73 18.36
N ASP A 47 -0.71 0.47 18.21
CA ASP A 47 -0.61 -0.31 16.97
C ASP A 47 -1.97 -0.41 16.26
N CYS A 48 -2.84 0.60 16.45
CA CYS A 48 -4.17 0.63 15.86
C CYS A 48 -4.15 1.44 14.57
N ILE A 49 -4.85 0.98 13.54
CA ILE A 49 -5.01 1.68 12.27
C ILE A 49 -6.51 1.88 12.06
N LEU A 50 -6.92 3.06 11.63
CA LEU A 50 -8.32 3.29 11.26
C LEU A 50 -8.72 2.34 10.13
N TYR A 51 -9.91 1.76 10.24
CA TYR A 51 -10.36 0.78 9.26
C TYR A 51 -10.42 1.35 7.84
N LYS A 52 -10.77 2.64 7.70
CA LYS A 52 -10.77 3.35 6.42
C LYS A 52 -9.38 3.37 5.75
N ASP A 53 -8.34 3.67 6.52
CA ASP A 53 -6.96 3.72 6.03
C ASP A 53 -6.42 2.32 5.74
N TYR A 54 -6.71 1.36 6.63
CA TYR A 54 -6.40 -0.05 6.39
C TYR A 54 -7.04 -0.55 5.09
N LYS A 55 -8.32 -0.20 4.85
CA LYS A 55 -9.04 -0.61 3.64
C LYS A 55 -8.40 -0.03 2.38
N GLN A 56 -8.06 1.25 2.38
CA GLN A 56 -7.33 1.85 1.27
C GLN A 56 -5.99 1.17 1.03
N TRP A 57 -5.22 0.91 2.08
CA TRP A 57 -3.97 0.18 1.95
C TRP A 57 -4.20 -1.22 1.39
N PHE A 58 -5.18 -1.94 1.91
CA PHE A 58 -5.50 -3.30 1.48
C PHE A 58 -5.87 -3.32 0.01
N GLU A 59 -6.72 -2.42 -0.46
CA GLU A 59 -7.14 -2.36 -1.86
C GLU A 59 -6.02 -1.93 -2.82
N ASN A 60 -5.14 -1.02 -2.40
CA ASN A 60 -4.11 -0.44 -3.28
C ASN A 60 -2.76 -1.17 -3.22
N VAL A 61 -2.43 -1.84 -2.11
CA VAL A 61 -1.12 -2.45 -1.87
C VAL A 61 -1.23 -3.97 -1.74
N TYR A 62 -2.21 -4.48 -1.00
CA TYR A 62 -2.30 -5.91 -0.68
C TYR A 62 -3.09 -6.72 -1.72
N SER A 63 -4.25 -6.22 -2.10
CA SER A 63 -5.23 -6.85 -2.97
C SER A 63 -5.19 -6.30 -4.39
N ALA A 64 -4.30 -5.34 -4.67
CA ALA A 64 -4.13 -4.84 -6.03
C ALA A 64 -3.71 -6.03 -6.92
N PRO A 65 -4.55 -6.44 -7.89
CA PRO A 65 -4.05 -7.33 -8.93
C PRO A 65 -2.88 -6.59 -9.59
N ALA A 66 -1.84 -7.30 -10.01
CA ALA A 66 -0.66 -6.71 -10.66
C ALA A 66 -0.97 -5.87 -11.93
N THR A 67 -2.23 -5.70 -12.29
CA THR A 67 -2.75 -4.77 -13.29
C THR A 67 -3.15 -3.44 -12.63
N ARG A 68 -2.16 -2.63 -12.28
CA ARG A 68 -2.32 -1.17 -12.34
C ARG A 68 -1.12 -0.63 -13.09
N GLU A 69 -1.30 -0.60 -14.40
CA GLU A 69 -0.61 0.29 -15.30
C GLU A 69 -0.57 1.68 -14.66
N GLN A 70 0.63 2.25 -14.61
CA GLN A 70 0.90 3.60 -14.16
C GLN A 70 -0.08 4.57 -14.85
N PRO A 71 -0.60 5.61 -14.17
CA PRO A 71 -0.62 6.91 -14.80
C PRO A 71 0.83 7.40 -14.80
N ALA A 72 1.61 6.88 -15.75
CA ALA A 72 2.76 7.63 -16.22
C ALA A 72 2.19 8.96 -16.71
N PRO A 73 2.67 10.13 -16.26
CA PRO A 73 2.50 11.30 -17.10
C PRO A 73 3.09 10.96 -18.47
N GLU A 74 2.24 11.13 -19.46
CA GLU A 74 2.29 10.65 -20.83
C GLU A 74 3.61 10.87 -21.59
N PRO A 75 3.84 10.11 -22.67
CA PRO A 75 5.07 10.12 -23.44
C PRO A 75 5.31 11.48 -24.10
N SER A 76 6.49 12.08 -23.85
CA SER A 76 7.04 13.04 -24.81
C SER A 76 7.64 12.24 -25.98
N PRO A 77 7.11 12.35 -27.21
CA PRO A 77 7.67 11.68 -28.37
C PRO A 77 8.84 12.51 -28.88
N ALA A 78 10.06 12.16 -28.49
CA ALA A 78 11.27 12.60 -29.18
C ALA A 78 11.91 11.39 -29.88
N THR A 79 11.38 11.12 -31.07
CA THR A 79 12.04 10.56 -32.25
C THR A 79 13.21 9.59 -32.01
N VAL A 80 12.90 8.29 -32.11
CA VAL A 80 13.86 7.28 -32.52
C VAL A 80 14.18 7.52 -34.00
N THR A 81 15.38 8.00 -34.31
CA THR A 81 15.99 7.79 -35.64
C THR A 81 17.51 7.81 -35.50
N SER A 82 18.12 6.63 -35.55
CA SER A 82 19.17 6.41 -36.53
C SER A 82 19.41 4.91 -36.71
N LEU A 83 19.16 4.52 -37.95
CA LEU A 83 19.31 3.20 -38.54
C LEU A 83 20.75 2.71 -38.38
N ASN A 84 20.89 1.49 -37.91
CA ASN A 84 22.09 0.66 -38.01
C ASN A 84 22.17 0.02 -39.40
N VAL A 85 23.32 0.09 -40.08
CA VAL A 85 23.86 -1.07 -40.81
C VAL A 85 25.35 -0.87 -41.14
N SER A 86 26.18 -1.72 -40.53
CA SER A 86 27.53 -2.02 -40.99
C SER A 86 27.43 -3.12 -42.04
N ILE A 87 27.93 -2.89 -43.26
CA ILE A 87 28.29 -3.96 -44.20
C ILE A 87 29.70 -3.69 -44.72
N ALA A 88 30.53 -4.73 -44.61
CA ALA A 88 31.92 -4.78 -45.02
C ALA A 88 32.09 -5.33 -46.45
N LYS A 89 33.22 -4.95 -47.05
CA LYS A 89 34.08 -5.72 -47.98
C LYS A 89 33.56 -6.05 -49.40
N SER A 90 34.28 -5.55 -50.39
CA SER A 90 34.82 -6.31 -51.55
C SER A 90 36.08 -5.61 -52.04
#